data_AF-A0A9D8Q1Z0-F1
#
_entry.id   AF-A0A9D8Q1Z0-F1
#
_cell.length_a   1.000
_cell.length_b   1.000
_cell.length_c   1.000
_cell.angle_alpha   90.00
_cell.angle_beta   90.00
_cell.angle_gamma   90.00
#
_symmetry.space_group_name_H-M   'P 1'
#
loop_
_entity.id
_entity.type
_entity.pdbx_description
1 polymer ?
#
loop_
_entity_poly.entity_id
_entity_poly.type
_entity_poly.pdbx_seq_one_letter_code
_entity_poly.pdbx_strand_id
1 'polypeptide(L)'
;SAAPAAAPADSAAVTGGLSVQVTSQKSEAAAMSAFRSMQSRYAQVLGRYQPNVQRADLGDRGTYYRVRVGPFAGDGASRVCSALKAAGGDCIIVK
;
A
#
# COMPACT_ATOMS: atom_id res chain seq x y z
N SER A 1 -17.31 10.45 36.45
CA SER A 1 -17.19 11.33 35.26
C SER A 1 -16.39 10.62 34.19
N ALA A 2 -16.96 10.49 32.99
CA ALA A 2 -16.44 9.69 31.88
C ALA A 2 -15.42 10.47 31.05
N ALA A 3 -14.33 9.80 30.65
CA ALA A 3 -13.35 10.31 29.71
C ALA A 3 -13.68 9.81 28.29
N PRO A 4 -13.77 10.67 27.26
CA PRO A 4 -13.82 10.21 25.89
C PRO A 4 -12.40 9.89 25.42
N ALA A 5 -12.07 8.61 25.25
CA ALA A 5 -10.88 8.19 24.52
C ALA A 5 -11.18 8.34 23.02
N ALA A 6 -10.58 9.35 22.41
CA ALA A 6 -10.58 9.54 20.97
C ALA A 6 -9.77 8.43 20.29
N ALA A 7 -10.44 7.54 19.58
CA ALA A 7 -9.84 6.77 18.51
C ALA A 7 -10.25 7.43 17.19
N PRO A 8 -9.33 7.97 16.38
CA PRO A 8 -9.63 8.20 14.97
C PRO A 8 -9.67 6.82 14.30
N ALA A 9 -10.83 6.18 14.33
CA ALA A 9 -11.13 5.05 13.45
C ALA A 9 -11.12 5.58 12.01
N ASP A 10 -10.14 5.07 11.26
CA ASP A 10 -10.11 4.96 9.81
C ASP A 10 -10.41 6.25 9.05
N SER A 11 -9.33 6.96 8.74
CA SER A 11 -9.25 7.96 7.68
C SER A 11 -10.08 7.51 6.49
N ALA A 12 -11.17 8.23 6.27
CA ALA A 12 -11.94 8.31 5.04
C ALA A 12 -11.94 7.02 4.21
N ALA A 13 -13.02 6.25 4.34
CA ALA A 13 -13.46 5.37 3.26
C ALA A 13 -13.58 6.20 1.97
N VAL A 14 -12.47 6.32 1.23
CA VAL A 14 -12.45 6.82 -0.14
C VAL A 14 -13.40 5.90 -0.88
N THR A 15 -14.48 6.50 -1.34
CA THR A 15 -15.55 5.84 -2.07
C THR A 15 -14.96 5.14 -3.29
N GLY A 16 -14.71 3.84 -3.18
CA GLY A 16 -14.52 2.91 -4.30
C GLY A 16 -13.22 2.99 -5.10
N GLY A 17 -12.08 3.34 -4.48
CA GLY A 17 -10.79 3.34 -5.16
C GLY A 17 -9.94 2.11 -4.83
N LEU A 18 -9.73 1.19 -5.76
CA LEU A 18 -8.79 0.08 -5.59
C LEU A 18 -7.37 0.62 -5.46
N SER A 19 -6.59 0.12 -4.52
CA SER A 19 -5.16 0.44 -4.37
C SER A 19 -4.33 -0.79 -4.67
N VAL A 20 -3.08 -0.59 -5.08
CA VAL A 20 -2.15 -1.70 -5.31
C VAL A 20 -1.13 -1.70 -4.20
N GLN A 21 -1.20 -2.70 -3.33
CA GLN A 21 -0.17 -3.01 -2.36
C GLN A 21 1.00 -3.71 -3.06
N VAL A 22 2.18 -3.11 -2.98
CA VAL A 22 3.39 -3.62 -3.64
C VAL A 22 4.32 -4.32 -2.66
N THR A 23 4.31 -3.93 -1.38
CA THR A 23 5.10 -4.63 -0.34
C THR A 23 4.43 -4.55 1.02
N SER A 24 4.73 -5.50 1.90
CA SER A 24 4.40 -5.49 3.31
C SER A 24 5.60 -5.96 4.11
N GLN A 25 6.10 -5.11 5.01
CA GLN A 25 7.28 -5.38 5.82
C GLN A 25 6.98 -5.21 7.30
N LYS A 26 7.87 -5.69 8.18
CA LYS A 26 7.72 -5.54 9.65
C LYS A 26 8.17 -4.17 10.17
N SER A 27 8.74 -3.32 9.33
CA SER A 27 9.16 -1.96 9.69
C SER A 27 8.92 -0.99 8.54
N GLU A 28 8.69 0.27 8.88
CA GLU A 28 8.50 1.36 7.92
C GLU A 28 9.72 1.56 7.02
N ALA A 29 10.93 1.53 7.60
CA ALA A 29 12.17 1.67 6.85
C ALA A 29 12.35 0.55 5.81
N ALA A 30 12.07 -0.71 6.18
CA ALA A 30 12.12 -1.83 5.23
C ALA A 30 11.06 -1.69 4.14
N ALA A 31 9.84 -1.27 4.51
CA ALA A 31 8.74 -1.03 3.57
C ALA A 31 9.11 0.04 2.54
N MET A 32 9.63 1.19 2.97
CA MET A 32 10.09 2.27 2.09
C MET A 32 11.29 1.87 1.24
N SER A 33 12.28 1.16 1.80
CA SER A 33 13.46 0.72 1.06
C SER A 33 13.10 -0.29 -0.04
N ALA A 34 12.23 -1.25 0.29
CA ALA A 34 11.70 -2.20 -0.68
C ALA A 34 10.89 -1.48 -1.77
N PHE A 35 10.06 -0.50 -1.40
CA PHE A 35 9.34 0.31 -2.38
C PHE A 35 10.27 1.08 -3.29
N ARG A 36 11.27 1.80 -2.77
CA ARG A 36 12.23 2.56 -3.59
C ARG A 36 12.97 1.65 -4.57
N SER A 37 13.38 0.47 -4.11
CA SER A 37 14.02 -0.54 -4.97
C SER A 37 13.10 -1.00 -6.09
N MET A 38 11.83 -1.28 -5.78
CA MET A 38 10.81 -1.60 -6.79
C MET A 38 10.50 -0.42 -7.70
N GLN A 39 10.45 0.79 -7.19
CA GLN A 39 10.18 2.00 -7.97
C GLN A 39 11.29 2.26 -8.97
N SER A 40 12.55 2.06 -8.59
CA SER A 40 13.69 2.16 -9.52
C SER A 40 13.67 1.05 -10.56
N ARG A 41 13.40 -0.20 -10.16
CA ARG A 41 13.34 -1.35 -11.09
C ARG A 41 12.16 -1.27 -12.05
N TYR A 42 11.01 -0.81 -11.57
CA TYR A 42 9.75 -0.74 -12.28
C TYR A 42 9.34 0.71 -12.51
N ALA A 43 10.28 1.61 -12.81
CA ALA A 43 10.02 3.04 -12.96
C ALA A 43 8.95 3.35 -14.01
N GLN A 44 8.86 2.53 -15.06
CA GLN A 44 7.82 2.63 -16.08
C GLN A 44 6.39 2.44 -15.52
N VAL A 45 6.25 1.60 -14.49
CA VAL A 45 4.96 1.29 -13.86
C VAL A 45 4.77 2.14 -12.61
N LEU A 46 5.71 2.08 -11.65
CA LEU A 46 5.64 2.69 -10.32
C LEU A 46 6.26 4.08 -10.22
N GLY A 47 7.06 4.52 -11.19
CA GLY A 47 7.82 5.78 -11.08
C GLY A 47 6.97 7.03 -10.94
N ARG A 48 5.75 7.02 -11.50
CA ARG A 48 4.78 8.11 -11.37
C ARG A 48 3.94 8.07 -10.09
N TYR A 49 4.00 6.97 -9.34
CA TYR A 49 3.18 6.75 -8.16
C TYR A 49 3.99 6.98 -6.89
N GLN A 50 3.35 7.58 -5.89
CA GLN A 50 3.95 7.81 -4.59
C GLN A 50 3.68 6.63 -3.65
N PRO A 51 4.63 6.25 -2.80
CA PRO A 51 4.40 5.24 -1.78
C PRO A 51 3.46 5.76 -0.71
N ASN A 52 2.37 5.04 -0.45
CA ASN A 52 1.53 5.22 0.71
C ASN A 52 1.82 4.12 1.73
N VAL A 53 2.51 4.46 2.82
CA VAL A 53 2.80 3.50 3.89
C VAL A 53 1.62 3.44 4.84
N GLN A 54 1.02 2.26 4.97
CA GLN A 54 -0.07 1.97 5.90
C GLN A 54 0.42 1.02 6.99
N ARG A 55 0.30 1.45 8.24
CA ARG A 55 0.54 0.60 9.40
C ARG A 55 -0.68 -0.30 9.61
N ALA A 56 -0.46 -1.60 9.53
CA ALA A 56 -1.45 -2.63 9.77
C ALA A 56 -1.03 -3.45 10.99
N ASP A 57 -1.75 -3.27 12.10
CA ASP A 57 -1.54 -4.06 13.30
C ASP A 57 -2.25 -5.41 13.17
N LEU A 58 -1.49 -6.51 13.24
CA LEU A 58 -2.03 -7.87 13.08
C LEU A 58 -2.10 -8.61 14.43
N GLY A 59 -2.17 -7.87 15.54
CA GLY A 59 -2.27 -8.43 16.89
C GLY A 59 -1.07 -9.31 17.21
N ASP A 60 -1.30 -10.61 17.42
CA ASP A 60 -0.25 -11.58 17.78
C ASP A 60 0.88 -11.71 16.75
N ARG A 61 0.61 -11.35 15.48
CA ARG A 61 1.65 -11.34 14.42
C ARG A 61 2.53 -10.09 14.46
N GLY A 62 2.15 -9.09 15.24
CA GLY A 62 2.80 -7.79 15.37
C GLY A 62 2.33 -6.76 14.33
N THR A 63 2.99 -5.61 14.34
CA THR A 63 2.72 -4.50 13.43
C THR A 63 3.44 -4.67 12.09
N TYR A 64 2.71 -4.50 10.98
CA TYR A 64 3.27 -4.49 9.63
C TYR A 64 3.08 -3.14 8.97
N TYR A 65 3.98 -2.80 8.06
CA TYR A 65 3.98 -1.58 7.26
C TYR A 65 3.83 -1.98 5.81
N ARG A 66 2.66 -1.67 5.24
CA ARG A 66 2.27 -2.04 3.89
C ARG A 66 2.40 -0.83 2.99
N VAL A 67 3.13 -0.93 1.90
CA VAL A 67 3.21 0.16 0.91
C VAL A 67 2.21 -0.08 -0.20
N ARG A 68 1.39 0.92 -0.45
CA ARG A 68 0.36 0.94 -1.48
C ARG A 68 0.62 2.09 -2.46
N VAL A 69 0.11 1.94 -3.67
CA VAL A 69 0.02 3.00 -4.68
C VAL A 69 -1.43 3.12 -5.14
N GLY A 70 -1.85 4.33 -5.52
CA GLY A 70 -3.27 4.63 -5.77
C GLY A 70 -3.93 5.33 -4.58
N PRO A 71 -5.15 5.85 -4.75
CA PRO A 71 -6.31 5.10 -5.23
C PRO A 71 -6.49 5.10 -6.76
N PHE A 72 -6.92 3.97 -7.30
CA PHE A 72 -7.27 3.78 -8.71
C PHE A 72 -8.78 3.59 -8.84
N ALA A 73 -9.37 4.22 -9.86
CA ALA A 73 -10.76 3.96 -10.25
C ALA A 73 -10.84 2.81 -11.27
N GLY A 74 -11.90 1.99 -11.17
CA GLY A 74 -12.15 0.85 -12.07
C GLY A 74 -10.96 -0.12 -12.13
N ASP A 75 -10.57 -0.52 -13.35
CA ASP A 75 -9.48 -1.48 -13.60
C ASP A 75 -8.06 -0.90 -13.54
N GLY A 76 -7.89 0.35 -13.09
CA GLY A 76 -6.57 0.98 -13.02
C GLY A 76 -5.59 0.20 -12.15
N ALA A 77 -6.05 -0.28 -10.99
CA ALA A 77 -5.26 -1.12 -10.10
C ALA A 77 -4.85 -2.45 -10.76
N SER A 78 -5.79 -3.08 -11.46
CA SER A 78 -5.59 -4.33 -12.21
C SER A 78 -4.48 -4.19 -13.25
N ARG A 79 -4.51 -3.09 -14.02
CA ARG A 79 -3.50 -2.81 -15.06
C ARG A 79 -2.11 -2.60 -14.46
N VAL A 80 -2.00 -1.80 -13.41
CA VAL A 80 -0.72 -1.57 -12.71
C VAL A 80 -0.20 -2.87 -12.13
N CYS A 81 -1.07 -3.65 -11.49
CA CYS A 81 -0.72 -4.93 -10.92
C CYS A 81 -0.18 -5.92 -11.95
N SER A 82 -0.90 -6.07 -13.06
CA SER A 82 -0.51 -6.98 -14.15
C SER A 82 0.79 -6.53 -14.82
N ALA A 83 0.97 -5.22 -15.04
CA ALA A 83 2.23 -4.68 -15.56
C ALA A 83 3.41 -4.93 -14.61
N LEU A 84 3.19 -4.79 -13.30
CA LEU A 84 4.21 -5.08 -12.29
C LEU A 84 4.59 -6.56 -12.27
N LYS A 85 3.60 -7.45 -12.28
CA LYS A 85 3.81 -8.91 -12.36
C LYS A 85 4.53 -9.32 -13.64
N ALA A 86 4.15 -8.73 -14.77
CA ALA A 86 4.81 -8.98 -16.06
C ALA A 86 6.28 -8.55 -16.05
N ALA A 87 6.63 -7.52 -15.28
CA ALA A 87 8.01 -7.10 -15.07
C ALA A 87 8.76 -7.96 -14.03
N GLY A 88 8.08 -8.87 -13.33
CA GLY A 88 8.65 -9.73 -12.28
C GLY A 88 8.51 -9.20 -10.85
N GLY A 89 7.65 -8.21 -10.62
CA GLY A 89 7.36 -7.66 -9.30
C GLY A 89 6.07 -8.20 -8.68
N ASP A 90 5.98 -8.17 -7.35
CA ASP A 90 4.80 -8.60 -6.62
C ASP A 90 3.79 -7.48 -6.42
N CYS A 91 2.52 -7.81 -6.60
CA CYS A 91 1.40 -6.90 -6.42
C CYS A 91 0.21 -7.62 -5.81
N ILE A 92 -0.48 -6.92 -4.89
CA ILE A 92 -1.77 -7.29 -4.33
C ILE A 92 -2.74 -6.11 -4.48
N ILE A 93 -3.88 -6.31 -5.14
CA ILE A 93 -4.94 -5.30 -5.23
C ILE A 93 -5.74 -5.33 -3.92
N VAL A 94 -5.93 -4.17 -3.31
CA VAL A 94 -6.66 -3.99 -2.05
C VAL A 94 -7.70 -2.90 -2.21
N LYS A 95 -8.85 -3.01 -1.54
CA LYS A 95 -9.88 -1.97 -1.51
C LYS A 95 -9.73 -1.05 -0.29
#